data_AF-A0A256A552-F1
#
_entry.id   AF-A0A256A552-F1
#
_cell.length_a   1.000
_cell.length_b   1.000
_cell.length_c   1.000
_cell.angle_alpha   90.00
_cell.angle_beta   90.00
_cell.angle_gamma   90.00
#
_symmetry.space_group_name_H-M   'P 1'
#
loop_
_entity.id
_entity.type
_entity.pdbx_description
1 polymer ?
#
loop_
_entity_poly.entity_id
_entity_poly.type
_entity_poly.pdbx_seq_one_letter_code
_entity_poly.pdbx_strand_id
1 'polypeptide(L)'
;MKHFIKISFYSFAAFCTISYMSVMTVLLSRRNMPTLKIGFPLEYYTQFWVSSTELHWGWNRKNFFIDVVLTAAVVAIIYLFVRQKKKDVST
;
A
#
# COMPACT_ATOMS: atom_id res chain seq x y z
N MET A 1 -19.99 15.48 0.43
CA MET A 1 -18.96 15.43 -0.64
C MET A 1 -17.56 15.87 -0.20
N LYS A 2 -17.37 17.08 0.36
CA LYS A 2 -16.01 17.60 0.69
C LYS A 2 -15.16 16.67 1.56
N HIS A 3 -15.76 15.97 2.53
CA HIS A 3 -15.06 14.99 3.37
C HIS A 3 -14.63 13.74 2.61
N PHE A 4 -15.49 13.22 1.74
CA PHE A 4 -15.20 12.04 0.93
C PHE A 4 -14.01 12.30 0.00
N ILE A 5 -13.98 13.45 -0.66
CA ILE A 5 -12.87 13.88 -1.53
C ILE A 5 -11.55 13.94 -0.73
N LYS A 6 -11.58 14.51 0.49
CA LYS A 6 -10.40 14.57 1.36
C LYS A 6 -9.91 13.17 1.74
N ILE A 7 -10.81 12.28 2.15
CA ILE A 7 -10.47 10.91 2.52
C ILE A 7 -9.86 10.17 1.32
N SER A 8 -10.46 10.27 0.13
CA SER A 8 -9.94 9.65 -1.09
C SER A 8 -8.55 10.18 -1.45
N PHE A 9 -8.34 11.50 -1.38
CA PHE A 9 -7.04 12.12 -1.65
C PHE A 9 -5.96 11.63 -0.67
N TYR A 10 -6.24 11.65 0.64
CA TYR A 10 -5.31 11.14 1.64
C TYR A 10 -5.04 9.64 1.50
N SER A 11 -6.06 8.85 1.13
CA SER A 11 -5.91 7.41 0.90
C SER A 11 -5.02 7.13 -0.30
N PHE A 12 -5.19 7.88 -1.39
CA PHE A 12 -4.35 7.76 -2.57
C PHE A 12 -2.90 8.14 -2.27
N ALA A 13 -2.68 9.29 -1.61
CA ALA A 13 -1.34 9.73 -1.24
C ALA A 13 -0.65 8.71 -0.30
N ALA A 14 -1.35 8.23 0.73
CA ALA A 14 -0.84 7.23 1.65
C ALA A 14 -0.49 5.91 0.93
N PHE A 15 -1.37 5.43 0.06
CA PHE A 15 -1.13 4.23 -0.73
C PHE A 15 0.14 4.38 -1.57
N CYS A 16 0.26 5.47 -2.35
CA CYS A 16 1.44 5.73 -3.17
C CYS A 16 2.73 5.79 -2.35
N THR A 17 2.72 6.50 -1.21
CA THR A 17 3.89 6.61 -0.34
C THR A 17 4.30 5.26 0.23
N ILE A 18 3.35 4.48 0.76
CA ILE A 18 3.63 3.17 1.36
C ILE A 18 4.09 2.17 0.29
N SER A 19 3.45 2.14 -0.88
CA SER A 19 3.88 1.32 -2.01
C SER A 19 5.30 1.67 -2.46
N TYR A 20 5.62 2.96 -2.59
CA TYR A 20 6.97 3.41 -2.93
C TYR A 20 7.99 2.98 -1.88
N MET A 21 7.69 3.19 -0.59
CA MET A 21 8.56 2.78 0.50
C MET A 21 8.78 1.26 0.52
N SER A 22 7.75 0.46 0.27
CA SER A 22 7.88 -1.00 0.15
C SER A 22 8.82 -1.42 -0.98
N VAL A 23 8.73 -0.77 -2.15
CA VAL A 23 9.67 -1.02 -3.25
C VAL A 23 11.09 -0.64 -2.84
N MET A 24 11.28 0.56 -2.26
CA MET A 24 12.60 1.05 -1.88
C MET A 24 13.25 0.21 -0.79
N THR A 25 12.51 -0.24 0.22
CA THR A 25 13.06 -1.09 1.28
C THR A 25 13.56 -2.42 0.72
N VAL A 26 12.83 -3.02 -0.23
CA VAL A 26 13.25 -4.25 -0.91
C VAL A 26 14.52 -4.01 -1.75
N LEU A 27 14.57 -2.92 -2.53
CA LEU A 27 15.74 -2.58 -3.36
C LEU A 27 16.99 -2.27 -2.52
N LEU A 28 16.84 -1.56 -1.41
CA LEU A 28 17.96 -1.21 -0.53
C LEU A 28 18.44 -2.40 0.30
N SER A 29 17.54 -3.32 0.68
CA SER A 29 17.85 -4.44 1.57
C SER A 29 18.38 -5.68 0.86
N ARG A 30 18.09 -5.86 -0.44
CA ARG A 30 18.41 -7.10 -1.17
C ARG A 30 19.33 -6.84 -2.37
N ARG A 31 20.62 -6.59 -2.11
CA ARG A 31 21.65 -6.42 -3.15
C ARG A 31 21.98 -7.70 -3.94
N ASN A 32 21.76 -8.89 -3.37
CA ASN A 32 22.31 -10.17 -3.88
C ASN A 32 21.32 -11.36 -3.92
N MET A 33 20.00 -11.16 -4.01
CA MET A 33 19.05 -12.28 -4.11
C MET A 33 18.29 -12.29 -5.44
N PRO A 34 18.08 -13.46 -6.05
CA PRO A 34 17.32 -13.56 -7.30
C PRO A 34 15.83 -13.21 -7.08
N THR A 35 15.29 -13.37 -5.87
CA THR A 35 13.84 -13.24 -5.64
C THR A 35 13.45 -11.84 -5.17
N LEU A 36 12.78 -11.06 -6.03
CA LEU A 36 12.18 -9.77 -5.71
C LEU A 36 10.67 -9.93 -5.46
N LYS A 37 10.27 -9.95 -4.18
CA LYS A 37 8.87 -9.92 -3.75
C LYS A 37 8.55 -8.49 -3.31
N ILE A 38 7.64 -7.82 -4.01
CA ILE A 38 7.26 -6.44 -3.76
C ILE A 38 5.75 -6.36 -3.48
N GLY A 39 5.37 -5.61 -2.46
CA GLY A 39 3.97 -5.28 -2.21
C GLY A 39 3.72 -4.73 -0.81
N PHE A 40 2.52 -4.20 -0.56
CA PHE A 40 2.14 -3.75 0.78
C PHE A 40 0.63 -3.53 0.94
N PRO A 41 0.00 -4.11 1.98
CA PRO A 41 0.50 -5.16 2.89
C PRO A 41 0.64 -6.54 2.25
N LEU A 42 0.04 -6.78 1.08
CA LEU A 42 0.11 -8.06 0.38
C LEU A 42 1.13 -8.00 -0.75
N GLU A 43 1.74 -9.15 -1.05
CA GLU A 43 2.59 -9.29 -2.24
C GLU A 43 1.73 -9.18 -3.49
N TYR A 44 1.85 -8.08 -4.24
CA TYR A 44 1.18 -7.96 -5.52
C TYR A 44 2.15 -8.13 -6.69
N TYR A 45 3.46 -7.89 -6.52
CA TYR A 45 4.43 -8.02 -7.60
C TYR A 45 5.49 -9.08 -7.30
N THR A 46 5.57 -10.08 -8.18
CA THR A 46 6.56 -11.15 -8.14
C THR A 46 7.36 -11.11 -9.43
N GLN A 47 8.62 -10.68 -9.37
CA GLN A 47 9.51 -10.69 -10.53
C GLN A 47 10.92 -11.15 -10.15
N PHE A 48 11.57 -11.84 -11.08
CA PHE A 48 12.93 -12.43 -11.03
C PHE A 48 13.09 -13.80 -10.37
N TRP A 49 12.07 -14.66 -10.34
CA TRP A 49 12.37 -16.09 -10.26
C TRP A 49 12.94 -16.54 -11.60
N VAL A 50 14.27 -16.59 -11.71
CA VAL A 50 14.95 -17.47 -12.65
C VAL A 50 14.94 -18.86 -11.99
N SER A 51 13.80 -19.55 -12.08
CA SER A 51 13.80 -21.00 -11.90
C SER A 51 14.51 -21.58 -13.12
N SER A 52 15.26 -22.69 -12.94
CA SER A 52 15.95 -23.39 -14.05
C SER A 52 15.01 -23.84 -15.18
N THR A 53 13.69 -23.73 -14.98
CA THR A 53 12.66 -24.23 -15.89
C THR A 53 11.60 -23.20 -16.29
N GLU A 54 11.32 -22.15 -15.51
CA GLU A 54 10.24 -21.20 -15.82
C GLU A 54 10.51 -19.75 -15.34
N LEU A 55 10.15 -18.78 -16.20
CA LEU A 55 10.18 -17.35 -15.89
C LEU A 55 8.88 -16.99 -15.15
N HIS A 56 8.89 -16.92 -13.81
CA HIS A 56 7.72 -16.45 -13.07
C HIS A 56 7.73 -14.92 -13.01
N TRP A 57 7.07 -14.29 -13.97
CA TRP A 57 6.69 -12.87 -13.96
C TRP A 57 5.19 -12.81 -13.65
N GLY A 58 4.82 -12.12 -12.57
CA GLY A 58 3.45 -12.16 -12.08
C GLY A 58 3.03 -10.89 -11.37
N TRP A 59 1.85 -10.39 -11.73
CA TRP A 59 1.15 -9.35 -10.99
C TRP A 59 -0.13 -9.93 -10.40
N ASN A 60 -0.17 -10.04 -9.07
CA ASN A 60 -1.38 -10.40 -8.34
C ASN A 60 -2.25 -9.16 -8.12
N ARG A 61 -3.07 -8.87 -9.14
CA ARG A 61 -4.04 -7.77 -9.14
C ARG A 61 -5.02 -7.82 -7.97
N LYS A 62 -5.40 -9.02 -7.50
CA LYS A 62 -6.32 -9.19 -6.36
C LYS A 62 -5.69 -8.58 -5.10
N ASN A 63 -4.44 -8.90 -4.82
CA ASN A 63 -3.71 -8.37 -3.68
C ASN A 63 -3.57 -6.84 -3.76
N PHE A 64 -3.26 -6.32 -4.95
CA PHE A 64 -3.21 -4.87 -5.19
C PHE A 64 -4.53 -4.16 -4.82
N PHE A 65 -5.68 -4.68 -5.28
CA PHE A 65 -6.97 -4.06 -4.96
C PHE A 65 -7.32 -4.18 -3.47
N ILE A 66 -6.97 -5.29 -2.83
CA ILE A 66 -7.16 -5.45 -1.38
C ILE A 66 -6.36 -4.38 -0.63
N ASP A 67 -5.11 -4.13 -1.03
CA ASP A 67 -4.24 -3.16 -0.39
C ASP A 67 -4.75 -1.71 -0.55
N VAL A 68 -5.31 -1.37 -1.72
CA VAL A 68 -5.98 -0.09 -1.95
C VAL A 68 -7.19 0.08 -1.03
N VAL A 69 -8.05 -0.92 -0.93
CA VAL A 69 -9.25 -0.88 -0.08
C VAL A 69 -8.86 -0.80 1.40
N LEU A 70 -7.86 -1.58 1.82
CA LEU A 70 -7.37 -1.60 3.19
C LEU A 70 -6.78 -0.23 3.58
N THR A 71 -5.99 0.37 2.68
CA THR A 71 -5.44 1.72 2.91
C THR A 71 -6.56 2.75 3.06
N ALA A 72 -7.58 2.69 2.19
CA ALA A 72 -8.73 3.60 2.28
C ALA A 72 -9.51 3.41 3.59
N ALA A 73 -9.70 2.18 4.05
CA ALA A 73 -10.37 1.87 5.31
C ALA A 73 -9.59 2.46 6.50
N VAL A 74 -8.26 2.25 6.56
CA VAL A 74 -7.41 2.78 7.63
C VAL A 74 -7.44 4.31 7.66
N VAL A 75 -7.29 4.96 6.50
CA VAL A 75 -7.32 6.43 6.41
C VAL A 75 -8.69 6.98 6.80
N ALA A 76 -9.79 6.32 6.41
CA ALA A 76 -11.13 6.71 6.82
C ALA A 76 -11.31 6.63 8.35
N ILE A 77 -10.86 5.54 8.97
CA ILE A 77 -10.91 5.35 10.43
C ILE A 77 -10.13 6.46 11.14
N ILE A 78 -8.88 6.71 10.74
CA ILE A 78 -8.04 7.78 11.31
C ILE A 78 -8.72 9.15 11.15
N TYR A 79 -9.26 9.44 9.96
CA TYR A 79 -9.94 10.70 9.70
C TYR A 79 -11.15 10.91 10.62
N LEU A 80 -11.95 9.87 10.84
CA LEU A 80 -13.11 9.93 11.73
C LEU A 80 -12.69 10.16 13.19
N PHE A 81 -11.68 9.44 13.69
CA PHE A 81 -11.16 9.63 15.05
C PHE A 81 -10.60 11.03 15.29
N VAL A 82 -9.81 11.56 14.35
CA VAL A 82 -9.25 12.92 14.45
C VAL A 82 -10.37 13.95 14.44
N ARG A 83 -11.41 13.75 13.62
CA ARG A 83 -12.56 14.64 13.57
C ARG A 83 -13.36 14.63 14.87
N GLN A 84 -13.58 13.46 15.48
CA GLN A 84 -14.27 13.34 16.76
C GLN A 84 -13.50 14.09 17.85
N LYS A 85 -12.19 13.85 18.01
CA LYS A 85 -11.36 14.58 18.97
C LYS A 85 -11.42 16.09 18.78
N LYS A 86 -11.38 16.57 17.53
CA LYS A 86 -11.46 18.01 17.25
C LYS A 86 -12.81 18.60 17.66
N LYS A 87 -13.90 17.83 17.56
CA LYS A 87 -15.23 18.27 18.00
C LYS A 87 -15.28 18.40 19.52
N ASP A 88 -14.75 17.42 20.25
CA ASP A 88 -14.77 17.40 21.71
C ASP A 88 -13.98 18.57 22.32
N VAL A 89 -12.84 18.94 21.73
CA VAL A 89 -12.00 20.07 22.19
C VAL A 89 -12.63 21.45 21.94
N SER A 90 -13.62 21.54 21.03
CA SER A 90 -14.28 22.81 20.66
C SER A 90 -15.59 23.09 21.40
N THR A 91 -15.95 22.26 22.39
CA THR A 91 -17.15 22.38 23.23
C THR A 91 -16.75 22.77 24.64
#